data_AF-A0A0L6WVQ1-F1
#
_entry.id   AF-A0A0L6WVQ1-F1
#
_cell.length_a   1.000
_cell.length_b   1.000
_cell.length_c   1.000
_cell.angle_alpha   90.00
_cell.angle_beta   90.00
_cell.angle_gamma   90.00
#
_symmetry.space_group_name_H-M   'P 1'
#
loop_
_entity.id
_entity.type
_entity.pdbx_description
1 polymer ?
#
loop_
_entity_poly.entity_id
_entity_poly.type
_entity_poly.pdbx_seq_one_letter_code
_entity_poly.pdbx_strand_id
1 'polypeptide(L)' 'MPWSIPLKSKSNAFPALQGWEKVRELETGTKVGIYHVGHDGKLKSHQMEAWLSSTGSRHKFGAPNTSQHMG' A
#
# COMPACT_ATOMS: atom_id res chain seq x y z
N MET A 1 11.49 -12.50 3.28
CA MET A 1 10.29 -12.74 4.11
C MET A 1 9.24 -11.74 3.69
N PRO A 2 8.09 -12.14 3.12
CA PRO A 2 7.01 -11.21 2.81
C PRO A 2 6.39 -10.67 4.10
N TRP A 3 6.10 -9.37 4.16
CA TRP A 3 5.35 -8.77 5.25
C TRP A 3 3.85 -8.86 4.99
N SER A 4 3.05 -9.06 6.03
CA SER A 4 1.59 -9.14 5.92
C SER A 4 0.93 -8.41 7.09
N ILE A 5 -0.18 -7.72 6.81
CA ILE A 5 -1.00 -7.02 7.80
C ILE A 5 -2.42 -7.56 7.76
N PRO A 6 -2.94 -8.12 8.87
CA PRO A 6 -4.31 -8.60 8.92
C PRO A 6 -5.28 -7.42 8.99
N LEU A 7 -6.33 -7.46 8.16
CA LEU A 7 -7.36 -6.43 8.11
C LEU A 7 -8.70 -7.01 8.55
N LYS A 8 -9.37 -6.36 9.51
CA LYS A 8 -10.73 -6.74 9.95
C LYS A 8 -11.80 -6.46 8.88
N SER A 9 -11.58 -5.43 8.07
CA SER A 9 -12.47 -5.04 6.97
C SER A 9 -11.67 -4.29 5.92
N LYS A 10 -12.13 -4.34 4.67
CA LYS A 10 -11.47 -3.70 3.52
C LYS A 10 -11.35 -2.18 3.70
N SER A 11 -12.32 -1.54 4.34
CA SER A 11 -12.30 -0.09 4.61
C SER A 11 -11.20 0.33 5.60
N ASN A 12 -10.68 -0.61 6.41
CA ASN A 12 -9.59 -0.35 7.36
C ASN A 12 -8.21 -0.49 6.73
N ALA A 13 -8.12 -0.82 5.44
CA ALA A 13 -6.86 -1.01 4.75
C ALA A 13 -6.00 0.27 4.78
N PHE A 14 -6.59 1.43 4.49
CA PHE A 14 -5.88 2.72 4.49
C PHE A 14 -5.26 3.08 5.84
N PRO A 15 -6.01 3.18 6.96
CA PRO A 15 -5.41 3.53 8.25
C PRO A 15 -4.41 2.48 8.75
N ALA A 16 -4.62 1.20 8.44
CA ALA A 16 -3.66 0.14 8.76
C ALA A 16 -2.35 0.29 7.98
N LEU A 17 -2.42 0.69 6.71
CA LEU A 17 -1.25 0.94 5.87
C LEU A 17 -0.41 2.10 6.39
N GLN A 18 -1.06 3.20 6.81
CA GLN A 18 -0.36 4.36 7.38
C GLN A 18 0.40 4.01 8.65
N GLY A 19 -0.23 3.21 9.53
CA GLY A 19 0.43 2.71 10.74
C GLY A 19 1.61 1.80 10.41
N TRP A 20 1.42 0.88 9.46
CA TRP A 20 2.46 -0.04 9.03
C TRP A 20 3.66 0.68 8.40
N GLU A 21 3.43 1.66 7.52
CA GLU A 21 4.50 2.46 6.90
C GLU A 21 5.39 3.08 7.98
N LYS A 22 4.80 3.82 8.93
CA LYS A 22 5.56 4.49 10.00
C LYS A 22 6.39 3.51 10.83
N VAL A 23 5.82 2.37 11.21
CA VAL A 23 6.53 1.36 11.99
C VAL A 23 7.70 0.80 11.19
N ARG A 24 7.51 0.53 9.89
CA ARG A 24 8.55 -0.05 9.04
C ARG A 24 9.64 0.94 8.66
N GLU A 25 9.30 2.19 8.40
CA GLU A 25 10.30 3.23 8.16
C GLU A 25 11.18 3.43 9.40
N LEU A 26 10.61 3.32 10.60
CA LEU A 26 11.35 3.40 11.85
C LEU A 26 12.21 2.16 12.11
N GLU A 27 11.70 0.95 11.84
CA GLU A 27 12.45 -0.30 12.02
C GLU A 27 13.59 -0.46 11.00
N THR A 28 13.40 -0.01 9.76
CA THR A 28 14.36 -0.22 8.65
C THR A 28 15.23 1.00 8.36
N GLY A 29 14.88 2.18 8.91
CA GLY A 29 15.49 3.46 8.56
C GLY A 29 15.28 3.89 7.11
N THR A 30 14.44 3.17 6.36
CA THR A 30 14.26 3.34 4.91
C THR A 30 12.83 3.75 4.61
N LYS A 31 12.66 4.75 3.73
CA LYS A 31 11.33 5.21 3.33
C LYS A 31 10.65 4.27 2.34
N VAL A 32 9.35 4.09 2.47
CA VAL A 32 8.57 3.40 1.44
C VAL A 32 8.44 4.33 0.24
N GLY A 33 8.76 3.82 -0.96
CA GLY A 33 8.77 4.63 -2.19
C GLY A 33 7.65 4.30 -3.18
N ILE A 34 7.24 3.03 -3.26
CA ILE A 34 6.28 2.57 -4.26
C ILE A 34 5.32 1.58 -3.62
N TYR A 35 4.02 1.86 -3.76
CA TYR A 35 2.94 0.95 -3.40
C TYR A 35 2.42 0.25 -4.63
N HIS A 36 2.57 -1.08 -4.68
CA HIS A 36 1.96 -1.93 -5.69
C HIS A 36 0.57 -2.38 -5.21
N VAL A 37 -0.47 -1.95 -5.92
CA VAL A 37 -1.85 -2.32 -5.62
C VAL A 37 -2.38 -3.23 -6.73
N GLY A 38 -2.99 -4.34 -6.34
CA GLY A 38 -3.65 -5.26 -7.26
C GLY A 38 -4.73 -4.58 -8.11
N HIS A 39 -4.97 -5.15 -9.30
CA HIS A 39 -5.81 -4.54 -10.34
C HIS A 39 -7.23 -4.16 -9.88
N ASP A 40 -7.77 -4.89 -8.91
CA ASP A 40 -9.06 -4.62 -8.27
C ASP A 40 -9.24 -3.16 -7.80
N GLY A 41 -8.17 -2.36 -7.70
CA GLY A 41 -8.28 -0.92 -7.47
C GLY A 41 -8.92 -0.58 -6.14
N LYS A 42 -8.96 -1.53 -5.20
CA LYS A 42 -9.66 -1.44 -3.92
C LYS A 42 -9.02 -0.44 -2.95
N LEU A 43 -7.84 0.08 -3.28
CA LEU A 43 -7.13 1.17 -2.60
C LEU A 43 -7.10 2.47 -3.43
N LYS A 44 -7.96 2.60 -4.45
CA LYS A 44 -8.17 3.85 -5.22
C LYS A 44 -9.06 4.84 -4.47
N SER A 45 -8.78 5.10 -3.20
CA SER A 45 -9.46 6.19 -2.48
C SER A 45 -8.69 7.48 -2.73
N HIS A 46 -9.39 8.58 -2.99
CA HIS A 46 -8.79 9.91 -3.17
C HIS A 46 -7.90 10.29 -1.97
N GLN A 47 -8.27 9.85 -0.77
CA GLN A 47 -7.46 10.00 0.46
C GLN A 47 -6.10 9.30 0.37
N MET A 48 -6.01 8.16 -0.30
CA MET A 48 -4.76 7.42 -0.46
C MET A 48 -3.86 8.07 -1.51
N GLU A 49 -4.43 8.52 -2.62
CA GLU A 49 -3.67 9.28 -3.62
C GLU A 49 -3.09 10.58 -3.02
N ALA A 50 -3.90 11.33 -2.27
CA ALA A 50 -3.46 12.53 -1.56
C ALA A 50 -2.37 12.23 -0.52
N TRP A 51 -2.51 11.14 0.25
CA TRP A 51 -1.51 10.74 1.23
C TRP A 51 -0.19 10.33 0.58
N LEU A 52 -0.23 9.52 -0.48
CA LEU A 52 0.96 9.09 -1.21
C LEU A 52 1.70 10.27 -1.87
N SER A 53 0.94 11.20 -2.44
CA SER A 53 1.50 12.46 -2.96
C SER A 53 2.21 13.26 -1.85
N SER A 54 1.63 13.29 -0.64
CA SER A 54 2.23 13.96 0.52
C SER A 54 3.46 13.25 1.09
N THR A 55 3.56 11.92 0.99
CA THR A 55 4.74 11.16 1.46
C THR A 55 5.82 11.02 0.40
N GLY A 56 5.55 11.44 -0.84
CA GLY A 56 6.44 11.26 -2.00
C GLY A 56 6.43 9.83 -2.54
N SER A 57 5.50 8.99 -2.07
CA SER A 57 5.31 7.63 -2.54
C SER A 57 4.48 7.58 -3.83
N ARG A 58 4.78 6.62 -4.70
CA ARG A 58 4.05 6.42 -5.96
C ARG A 58 3.11 5.22 -5.88
N HIS A 59 1.89 5.38 -6.38
CA HIS A 59 0.98 4.27 -6.64
C HIS A 59 1.29 3.64 -8.00
N LYS A 60 1.59 2.35 -8.03
CA LYS A 60 1.57 1.56 -9.26
C LYS A 60 0.47 0.51 -9.17
N PHE A 61 -0.44 0.55 -10.14
CA PHE A 61 -1.50 -0.43 -10.27
C PHE A 61 -1.00 -1.60 -11.12
N GLY A 62 -1.28 -2.82 -10.68
CA GLY A 62 -1.08 -4.02 -11.49
C GLY A 62 -1.96 -4.02 -12.74
N ALA A 63 -1.45 -4.64 -13.81
CA ALA A 63 -2.18 -4.77 -15.08
C ALA A 63 -3.52 -5.52 -14.92
N PRO A 64 -4.56 -5.18 -15.70
CA PRO A 64 -5.81 -5.95 -15.75
C PRO A 64 -5.53 -7.42 -16.00
N ASN A 65 -6.16 -8.32 -15.25
CA ASN A 65 -6.07 -9.79 -15.41
C ASN A 65 -4.72 -10.46 -15.09
N THR A 66 -3.89 -9.92 -14.18
CA THR A 66 -2.77 -10.69 -13.62
C THR A 66 -3.01 -11.06 -12.17
N SER A 67 -3.80 -12.12 -11.95
CA SER A 67 -3.83 -12.85 -10.67
C SER A 67 -2.49 -13.54 -10.35
N GLN A 68 -1.48 -13.44 -11.23
CA GLN A 68 -0.27 -14.28 -11.22
C GLN A 68 1.05 -13.54 -10.94
N HIS A 69 1.08 -12.25 -10.62
CA HIS A 69 2.37 -11.54 -10.47
C HIS A 69 2.51 -10.81 -9.13
N MET A 70 2.32 -11.54 -8.04
CA MET A 70 2.83 -11.19 -6.71
C MET A 70 3.55 -12.42 -6.13
N GLY A 71 4.60 -12.85 -6.83
CA GLY A 71 5.58 -13.84 -6.34
C GLY A 71 6.79 -13.13 -5.78
#